data_AF-A0A9D8GBF0-F1
#
_entry.id   AF-A0A9D8GBF0-F1
#
_cell.length_a   1.000
_cell.length_b   1.000
_cell.length_c   1.000
_cell.angle_alpha   90.00
_cell.angle_beta   90.00
_cell.angle_gamma   90.00
#
_symmetry.space_group_name_H-M   'P 1'
#
loop_
_entity.id
_entity.type
_entity.pdbx_description
1 polymer ?
#
loop_
_entity_poly.entity_id
_entity_poly.type
_entity_poly.pdbx_seq_one_letter_code
_entity_poly.pdbx_strand_id
1 'polypeptide(L)'
;MFERLRKKWKVGPLQLGLILCTFAIGGSTTGWVAKKIMNFLAPQQDWIWAILYILIVTALWPLMVLVISIPFGQFRFFRSYIKKLGQKMGFLR
;
A
#
# COMPACT_ATOMS: atom_id res chain seq x y z
N MET A 1 7.86 10.95 17.31
CA MET A 1 6.99 10.56 16.16
C MET A 1 6.39 9.16 16.34
N PHE A 2 7.23 8.13 16.51
CA PHE A 2 6.79 6.73 16.64
C PHE A 2 5.79 6.48 17.77
N GLU A 3 5.94 7.12 18.93
CA GLU A 3 4.98 7.01 20.04
C GLU A 3 3.57 7.48 19.66
N ARG A 4 3.43 8.52 18.82
CA ARG A 4 2.10 8.97 18.34
C ARG A 4 1.48 7.94 17.41
N LEU A 5 2.28 7.34 16.52
CA LEU A 5 1.83 6.28 15.61
C LEU A 5 1.41 5.02 16.37
N ARG A 6 2.22 4.60 17.35
CA ARG A 6 1.89 3.47 18.24
C ARG A 6 0.57 3.69 18.97
N LYS A 7 0.37 4.87 19.57
CA LYS A 7 -0.89 5.22 20.25
C LYS A 7 -2.07 5.26 19.28
N LYS A 8 -1.91 5.86 18.10
CA LYS A 8 -2.96 5.96 17.06
C LYS A 8 -3.40 4.60 16.54
N TRP A 9 -2.45 3.68 16.35
CA TRP A 9 -2.70 2.36 15.80
C TRP A 9 -2.90 1.27 16.85
N LYS A 10 -2.66 1.58 18.14
CA LYS A 10 -2.74 0.67 19.28
C LYS A 10 -1.85 -0.57 19.09
N VAL A 11 -0.60 -0.35 18.70
CA VAL A 11 0.38 -1.42 18.40
C VAL A 11 1.63 -1.34 19.28
N GLY A 12 2.23 -2.50 19.53
CA GLY A 12 3.52 -2.63 20.22
C GLY A 12 4.70 -2.03 19.41
N PRO A 13 5.89 -1.90 20.01
CA PRO A 13 7.04 -1.30 19.34
C PRO A 13 7.58 -2.19 18.21
N LEU A 14 7.68 -3.51 18.45
CA LEU A 14 8.06 -4.49 17.43
C LEU A 14 7.04 -4.52 16.28
N GLN A 15 5.75 -4.52 16.62
CA GLN A 15 4.68 -4.52 15.64
C GLN A 15 4.71 -3.26 14.77
N LEU A 16 4.96 -2.09 15.35
CA LEU A 16 5.15 -0.86 14.57
C LEU A 16 6.31 -1.00 13.58
N GLY A 17 7.45 -1.55 14.01
CA GLY A 17 8.59 -1.82 13.13
C GLY A 17 8.20 -2.68 11.94
N LEU A 18 7.54 -3.83 12.19
CA LEU A 18 7.08 -4.75 11.13
C LEU A 18 6.07 -4.09 10.18
N ILE A 19 5.17 -3.25 10.70
CA ILE A 19 4.22 -2.47 9.89
C ILE A 19 4.96 -1.50 8.97
N LEU A 20 5.94 -0.76 9.48
CA LEU A 20 6.73 0.18 8.68
C LEU A 20 7.56 -0.54 7.61
N CYS A 21 8.18 -1.68 7.95
CA CYS A 21 8.85 -2.54 6.97
C CYS A 21 7.87 -3.01 5.89
N THR A 22 6.67 -3.43 6.27
CA THR A 22 5.63 -3.86 5.32
C THR A 22 5.21 -2.71 4.40
N PHE A 23 5.05 -1.49 4.91
CA PHE A 23 4.76 -0.31 4.08
C PHE A 23 5.90 0.00 3.10
N ALA A 24 7.16 -0.05 3.55
CA ALA A 24 8.32 0.22 2.71
C ALA A 24 8.46 -0.83 1.60
N ILE A 25 8.42 -2.12 1.95
CA ILE A 25 8.53 -3.22 0.99
C ILE A 25 7.32 -3.25 0.06
N GLY A 26 6.11 -3.14 0.60
CA GLY A 26 4.88 -3.13 -0.18
C GLY A 26 4.81 -1.95 -1.15
N GLY A 27 5.20 -0.75 -0.71
CA GLY A 27 5.28 0.45 -1.55
C GLY A 27 6.29 0.30 -2.69
N SER A 28 7.52 -0.10 -2.38
CA SER A 28 8.56 -0.34 -3.39
C SER A 28 8.17 -1.42 -4.39
N THR A 29 7.58 -2.52 -3.91
CA THR A 29 7.09 -3.62 -4.76
C THR A 29 5.97 -3.14 -5.68
N THR A 30 5.03 -2.35 -5.15
CA THR A 30 3.94 -1.77 -5.96
C THR A 30 4.48 -0.92 -7.09
N GLY A 31 5.41 0.00 -6.80
CA GLY A 31 6.02 0.86 -7.82
C GLY A 31 6.76 0.05 -8.89
N TRP A 32 7.51 -0.98 -8.48
CA TRP A 32 8.20 -1.86 -9.41
C TRP A 32 7.24 -2.64 -10.31
N VAL A 33 6.18 -3.25 -9.76
CA VAL A 33 5.16 -3.95 -10.55
C VAL A 33 4.40 -2.99 -11.47
N ALA A 34 4.02 -1.81 -10.98
CA ALA A 34 3.35 -0.81 -11.79
C ALA A 34 4.23 -0.35 -12.96
N LYS A 35 5.53 -0.16 -12.75
CA LYS A 35 6.47 0.16 -13.83
C LYS A 35 6.54 -0.97 -14.86
N LYS A 36 6.54 -2.24 -14.43
CA LYS A 36 6.51 -3.40 -15.33
C LYS A 36 5.22 -3.43 -16.17
N ILE A 37 4.08 -3.12 -15.56
CA ILE A 37 2.80 -2.98 -16.26
C ILE A 37 2.85 -1.82 -17.27
N MET A 38 3.37 -0.65 -16.88
CA MET A 38 3.51 0.51 -17.77
C MET A 38 4.41 0.23 -18.97
N ASN A 39 5.48 -0.54 -18.81
CA ASN A 39 6.34 -0.95 -19.91
C ASN A 39 5.61 -1.85 -20.93
N PHE A 40 4.61 -2.63 -20.49
CA PHE A 40 3.77 -3.43 -21.38
C PHE A 40 2.72 -2.59 -22.10
N LEU A 41 2.12 -1.60 -21.42
CA LEU A 41 1.18 -0.66 -22.03
C LEU A 41 1.85 0.31 -23.02
N ALA A 42 3.11 0.68 -22.75
CA ALA A 42 3.94 1.57 -23.56
C ALA A 42 3.20 2.83 -24.10
N PRO A 43 2.54 3.63 -23.23
CA PRO A 43 1.84 4.83 -23.69
C PRO A 43 2.85 5.85 -24.23
N GLN A 44 2.54 6.47 -25.37
CA GLN A 44 3.47 7.35 -26.08
C GLN A 44 3.55 8.77 -25.51
N GLN A 45 2.49 9.25 -24.86
CA GLN A 45 2.46 10.60 -24.30
C GLN A 45 2.81 10.57 -22.80
N ASP A 46 3.77 11.40 -22.39
CA ASP A 46 4.28 11.45 -21.01
C ASP A 46 3.18 11.74 -19.97
N TRP A 47 2.23 12.61 -20.30
CA TRP A 47 1.13 12.95 -19.40
C TRP A 47 0.16 11.77 -19.21
N ILE A 48 -0.09 10.98 -20.27
CA ILE A 48 -0.89 9.75 -20.20
C ILE A 48 -0.14 8.71 -19.37
N TRP A 49 1.18 8.58 -19.59
CA TRP A 49 2.03 7.70 -18.80
C TRP A 49 1.91 8.02 -17.31
N ALA A 50 2.02 9.29 -16.93
CA ALA A 50 1.95 9.73 -15.54
C ALA A 50 0.59 9.43 -14.90
N ILE A 51 -0.51 9.74 -15.59
CA ILE A 51 -1.87 9.48 -15.09
C ILE A 51 -2.09 7.98 -14.91
N LEU A 52 -1.78 7.17 -15.92
CA LEU A 52 -1.94 5.72 -15.86
C LEU A 52 -1.08 5.11 -14.75
N TYR A 53 0.16 5.54 -14.61
CA TYR A 53 1.05 5.06 -13.56
C TYR A 53 0.48 5.35 -12.16
N ILE A 54 -0.01 6.57 -11.91
CA ILE A 54 -0.62 6.95 -10.63
C ILE A 54 -1.86 6.09 -10.34
N LEU A 55 -2.73 5.90 -11.34
CA LEU A 55 -3.94 5.09 -11.19
C LEU A 55 -3.60 3.63 -10.88
N ILE A 56 -2.64 3.04 -11.60
CA ILE A 56 -2.20 1.66 -11.41
C ILE A 56 -1.57 1.50 -10.02
N VAL A 57 -0.63 2.36 -9.63
CA VAL A 57 0.01 2.28 -8.30
C VAL A 57 -1.04 2.38 -7.20
N THR A 58 -1.96 3.34 -7.30
CA THR A 58 -3.01 3.55 -6.28
C THR A 58 -3.94 2.34 -6.17
N ALA A 59 -4.35 1.76 -7.30
CA ALA A 59 -5.22 0.58 -7.33
C ALA A 59 -4.50 -0.70 -6.85
N LEU A 60 -3.22 -0.84 -7.19
CA LEU A 60 -2.42 -2.04 -6.91
C LEU A 60 -1.90 -2.08 -5.46
N TRP A 61 -1.67 -0.91 -4.87
CA TRP A 61 -1.05 -0.79 -3.55
C TRP A 61 -1.77 -1.55 -2.42
N PRO A 62 -3.11 -1.52 -2.28
CA PRO A 62 -3.81 -2.27 -1.24
C PRO A 62 -3.57 -3.79 -1.33
N LEU A 63 -3.48 -4.33 -2.56
CA LEU A 63 -3.20 -5.74 -2.80
C LEU A 63 -1.76 -6.08 -2.40
N MET A 64 -0.79 -5.28 -2.83
CA MET A 64 0.63 -5.52 -2.56
C MET A 64 0.94 -5.48 -1.06
N VAL A 65 0.42 -4.48 -0.36
CA VAL A 65 0.62 -4.37 1.09
C VAL A 65 -0.03 -5.54 1.84
N LEU A 66 -1.19 -6.04 1.39
CA LEU A 66 -1.78 -7.25 1.98
C LEU A 66 -0.91 -8.49 1.77
N VAL A 67 -0.41 -8.71 0.55
CA VAL A 67 0.46 -9.86 0.25
C VAL A 67 1.74 -9.81 1.08
N ILE A 68 2.43 -8.66 1.09
CA ILE A 68 3.67 -8.49 1.86
C ILE A 68 3.42 -8.59 3.37
N SER A 69 2.24 -8.23 3.86
CA SER A 69 1.93 -8.33 5.30
C SER A 69 1.80 -9.77 5.84
N ILE A 70 1.66 -10.77 4.96
CA ILE A 70 1.52 -12.19 5.34
C ILE A 70 2.77 -12.70 6.06
N PRO A 71 3.99 -12.65 5.47
CA PRO A 71 5.20 -13.12 6.15
C PRO A 71 5.55 -12.33 7.42
N PHE A 72 5.12 -11.07 7.53
CA PHE A 72 5.34 -10.22 8.71
C PHE A 72 4.26 -10.38 9.80
N GLY A 73 3.25 -11.24 9.59
CA GLY A 73 2.15 -11.45 10.52
C GLY A 73 1.22 -10.24 10.71
N GLN A 74 1.30 -9.22 9.84
CA GLN A 74 0.53 -7.97 9.93
C GLN A 74 -0.75 -7.96 9.08
N PHE A 75 -1.15 -9.09 8.51
CA PHE A 75 -2.33 -9.19 7.64
C PHE A 75 -3.62 -8.65 8.26
N ARG A 76 -3.92 -9.01 9.52
CA ARG A 76 -5.13 -8.53 10.21
C ARG A 76 -5.12 -7.01 10.40
N PHE A 77 -3.95 -6.44 10.66
CA PHE A 77 -3.77 -5.00 10.78
C PHE A 77 -4.06 -4.31 9.45
N PHE A 78 -3.42 -4.74 8.36
CA PHE A 78 -3.56 -4.11 7.05
C PHE A 78 -4.94 -4.31 6.43
N ARG A 79 -5.56 -5.48 6.61
CA ARG A 79 -6.97 -5.70 6.21
C ARG A 79 -7.90 -4.71 6.90
N SER A 80 -7.73 -4.51 8.21
CA SER A 80 -8.53 -3.53 8.97
C SER A 80 -8.23 -2.09 8.54
N TYR A 81 -6.96 -1.78 8.25
CA TYR A 81 -6.52 -0.47 7.77
C TYR A 81 -7.15 -0.13 6.41
N ILE A 82 -7.07 -1.06 5.44
CA ILE A 82 -7.64 -0.90 4.10
C ILE A 82 -9.17 -0.82 4.18
N LYS A 83 -9.83 -1.64 5.00
CA LYS A 83 -11.28 -1.54 5.21
C LYS A 83 -11.69 -0.14 5.70
N LYS A 84 -10.99 0.38 6.72
CA LYS A 84 -11.23 1.74 7.24
C LYS A 84 -10.97 2.81 6.18
N LEU A 85 -9.96 2.62 5.33
CA LEU A 85 -9.66 3.53 4.23
C LEU A 85 -10.78 3.52 3.19
N GLY A 86 -11.24 2.34 2.76
CA GLY A 86 -12.35 2.19 1.82
C GLY A 86 -13.67 2.76 2.34
N GLN A 87 -13.94 2.61 3.64
CA GLN A 87 -15.11 3.25 4.28
C GLN A 87 -15.04 4.78 4.24
N LYS A 88 -13.85 5.36 4.47
CA LYS A 88 -13.66 6.81 4.38
C LYS A 88 -13.76 7.36 2.96
N MET A 89 -13.35 6.56 1.97
CA MET A 89 -13.45 6.93 0.56
C MET A 89 -14.85 6.68 -0.02
N GLY A 90 -15.78 6.11 0.76
CA GLY A 90 -17.14 5.80 0.32
C GLY A 90 -17.26 4.55 -0.57
N PHE A 91 -16.17 3.81 -0.80
CA PHE A 91 -16.19 2.57 -1.60
C PHE A 91 -16.75 1.37 -0.85
N LEU A 92 -16.76 1.41 0.48
CA LEU A 92 -17.27 0.34 1.34
C LEU A 92 -18.27 0.95 2.33
N ARG A 93 -19.43 0.32 2.51
CA ARG A 93 -20.35 0.61 3.63
C ARG A 93 -19.90 -0.21 4.85
#